data_AF-A0A957R7S6-F1
#
_entry.id   AF-A0A957R7S6-F1
#
_cell.length_a   1.000
_cell.length_b   1.000
_cell.length_c   1.000
_cell.angle_alpha   90.00
_cell.angle_beta   90.00
_cell.angle_gamma   90.00
#
_symmetry.space_group_name_H-M   'P 1'
#
loop_
_entity.id
_entity.type
_entity.pdbx_description
1 polymer ?
#
loop_
_entity_poly.entity_id
_entity_poly.type
_entity_poly.pdbx_seq_one_letter_code
_entity_poly.pdbx_strand_id
1 'polypeptide(L)'
;MRKLLLTLPFLFTLCLTAVFSPSAAAKPVQQDSPNLLRNPGFEGDFFAWSGIPEAQVAHEWTPWWIEDVDHNPRWHRPEWKRALKSQFPDRVLTGDSAQQYFTFYASHYAGMYQQVFNVTPGKTYRFALWVQIWSSLEDNADKSVSPANPHFQIGIDPTGAALPGFARAPGTIQWSGEAPMNNHIDQWGLMTVEAVAQSSTITVYIRSSPEFANKHNDMYIDEASLIEVGAPPAPPPTNTPPPATATTESTAPTAVPATNTPVPQPTATHTATAAPTDTPAPTETPIPPTETAEPTATHTATAAPTETPPPPTETPLPPTETPEPEPTAAVEEDPPATAVANADLPAAESEATTTSSAEIADSASEGGTASIFGAGALFGAFIAFILAVLYALYRGRARN
;
A
#
# COMPACT_ATOMS: atom_id res chain seq x y z
N MET A 1 -28.15 -68.02 48.62
CA MET A 1 -27.34 -68.13 47.39
C MET A 1 -26.26 -67.06 47.48
N ARG A 2 -24.96 -67.39 47.56
CA ARG A 2 -24.01 -67.47 46.41
C ARG A 2 -24.14 -66.20 45.53
N LYS A 3 -23.16 -65.27 45.42
CA LYS A 3 -21.69 -65.38 45.57
C LYS A 3 -21.01 -64.02 45.82
N LEU A 4 -19.94 -64.04 46.64
CA LEU A 4 -18.59 -63.52 46.33
C LEU A 4 -18.41 -62.00 46.01
N LEU A 5 -18.08 -61.20 47.03
CA LEU A 5 -17.24 -60.00 46.84
C LEU A 5 -15.76 -60.42 46.95
N LEU A 6 -14.96 -60.16 45.91
CA LEU A 6 -13.53 -60.43 45.90
C LEU A 6 -12.78 -59.28 45.19
N THR A 7 -11.73 -58.76 45.86
CA THR A 7 -10.46 -58.26 45.30
C THR A 7 -10.44 -57.17 44.20
N LEU A 8 -9.85 -56.03 44.55
CA LEU A 8 -8.98 -55.16 43.71
C LEU A 8 -7.82 -55.98 43.05
N PRO A 9 -7.02 -55.48 42.07
CA PRO A 9 -7.01 -54.18 41.39
C PRO A 9 -6.77 -54.30 39.83
N PHE A 10 -6.13 -53.28 39.24
CA PHE A 10 -5.35 -53.25 37.97
C PHE A 10 -6.00 -52.79 36.63
N LEU A 11 -5.50 -51.63 36.18
CA LEU A 11 -4.90 -51.37 34.86
C LEU A 11 -5.78 -51.29 33.59
N PHE A 12 -6.09 -50.06 33.16
CA PHE A 12 -5.92 -49.65 31.75
C PHE A 12 -5.79 -48.11 31.60
N THR A 13 -4.61 -47.58 31.91
CA THR A 13 -4.25 -46.20 31.53
C THR A 13 -3.55 -46.25 30.18
N LEU A 14 -4.30 -46.01 29.10
CA LEU A 14 -3.75 -46.00 27.76
C LEU A 14 -3.01 -44.67 27.51
N CYS A 15 -1.68 -44.72 27.53
CA CYS A 15 -0.83 -43.61 27.13
C CYS A 15 -1.08 -43.22 25.67
N LEU A 16 -1.65 -42.05 25.43
CA LEU A 16 -1.56 -41.36 24.16
C LEU A 16 -0.44 -40.32 24.24
N THR A 17 0.81 -40.78 24.16
CA THR A 17 1.98 -39.89 24.04
C THR A 17 2.00 -39.30 22.65
N ALA A 18 1.30 -38.18 22.46
CA ALA A 18 1.51 -37.32 21.31
C ALA A 18 2.98 -36.85 21.34
N VAL A 19 3.77 -37.28 20.36
CA VAL A 19 5.12 -36.79 20.16
C VAL A 19 5.00 -35.35 19.65
N PHE A 20 4.92 -34.41 20.58
CA PHE A 20 5.22 -33.02 20.30
C PHE A 20 6.70 -32.94 19.93
N SER A 21 7.00 -33.06 18.65
CA SER A 21 8.22 -32.47 18.11
C SER A 21 8.17 -30.98 18.48
N PRO A 22 9.14 -30.45 19.25
CA PRO A 22 9.23 -29.02 19.42
C PRO A 22 9.48 -28.44 18.03
N SER A 23 8.48 -27.76 17.47
CA SER A 23 8.73 -26.82 16.38
C SER A 23 9.82 -25.90 16.91
N ALA A 24 10.98 -25.91 16.25
CA ALA A 24 12.07 -25.04 16.63
C ALA A 24 11.57 -23.61 16.40
N ALA A 25 11.10 -22.97 17.47
CA ALA A 25 10.76 -21.57 17.46
C ALA A 25 12.00 -20.85 16.94
N ALA A 26 11.90 -20.29 15.73
CA ALA A 26 12.94 -19.45 15.20
C ALA A 26 13.19 -18.39 16.28
N LYS A 27 14.43 -18.34 16.79
CA LYS A 27 14.80 -17.29 17.74
C LYS A 27 14.43 -15.96 17.08
N PRO A 28 13.83 -15.00 17.81
CA PRO A 28 13.65 -13.67 17.26
C PRO A 28 15.02 -13.21 16.77
N VAL A 29 15.13 -12.88 15.48
CA VAL A 29 16.36 -12.28 14.95
C VAL A 29 16.51 -10.97 15.70
N GLN A 30 17.54 -10.89 16.52
CA GLN A 30 17.74 -9.78 17.43
C GLN A 30 17.94 -8.52 16.58
N GLN A 31 17.13 -7.49 16.84
CA GLN A 31 17.12 -6.24 16.10
C GLN A 31 18.27 -5.34 16.56
N ASP A 32 19.51 -5.83 16.35
CA ASP A 32 20.75 -5.18 16.82
C ASP A 32 21.25 -4.08 15.86
N SER A 33 20.63 -3.95 14.68
CA SER A 33 20.95 -2.90 13.71
C SER A 33 20.24 -1.58 14.05
N PRO A 34 20.94 -0.44 14.10
CA PRO A 34 20.31 0.86 14.33
C PRO A 34 19.38 1.25 13.17
N ASN A 35 18.34 2.03 13.49
CA ASN A 35 17.48 2.63 12.48
C ASN A 35 18.28 3.68 11.68
N LEU A 36 18.32 3.51 10.36
CA LEU A 36 19.07 4.37 9.45
C LEU A 36 18.27 5.59 8.96
N LEU A 37 16.96 5.62 9.22
CA LEU A 37 16.11 6.75 8.86
C LEU A 37 16.35 7.95 9.78
N ARG A 38 16.20 9.14 9.20
CA ARG A 38 16.09 10.40 9.92
C ARG A 38 14.61 10.70 10.19
N ASN A 39 14.33 11.28 11.36
CA ASN A 39 12.98 11.56 11.83
C ASN A 39 11.98 10.37 11.64
N PRO A 40 12.31 9.16 12.14
CA PRO A 40 11.53 7.94 11.86
C PRO A 40 10.11 7.92 12.45
N GLY A 41 9.95 8.43 13.67
CA GLY A 41 8.66 8.57 14.35
C GLY A 41 8.01 9.94 14.14
N PHE A 42 8.44 10.70 13.12
CA PHE A 42 7.88 12.00 12.71
C PHE A 42 7.82 13.12 13.77
N GLU A 43 8.38 12.93 14.96
CA GLU A 43 8.44 13.91 16.07
C GLU A 43 9.18 15.24 15.78
N GLY A 44 10.01 15.28 14.74
CA GLY A 44 10.74 16.47 14.32
C GLY A 44 9.85 17.57 13.71
N ASP A 45 10.44 18.73 13.39
CA ASP A 45 9.75 19.87 12.77
C ASP A 45 9.05 19.51 11.45
N PHE A 46 8.03 20.29 11.08
CA PHE A 46 7.35 20.17 9.77
C PHE A 46 7.50 21.49 9.02
N PHE A 47 7.62 21.41 7.69
CA PHE A 47 7.90 22.56 6.84
C PHE A 47 7.10 22.51 5.53
N ALA A 48 6.76 23.68 5.01
CA ALA A 48 6.14 23.85 3.69
C ALA A 48 7.11 23.42 2.58
N TRP A 49 6.87 22.27 1.95
CA TRP A 49 7.72 21.80 0.85
C TRP A 49 7.69 22.79 -0.32
N SER A 50 8.87 23.28 -0.74
CA SER A 50 9.02 24.32 -1.77
C SER A 50 8.13 25.57 -1.56
N GLY A 51 7.80 25.90 -0.30
CA GLY A 51 6.94 27.03 0.04
C GLY A 51 5.44 26.81 -0.19
N ILE A 52 5.01 25.59 -0.50
CA ILE A 52 3.58 25.22 -0.67
C ILE A 52 2.94 25.06 0.72
N PRO A 53 1.99 25.93 1.14
CA PRO A 53 1.45 25.90 2.50
C PRO A 53 0.72 24.59 2.85
N GLU A 54 0.09 23.94 1.88
CA GLU A 54 -0.65 22.70 2.07
C GLU A 54 0.24 21.44 2.00
N ALA A 55 1.55 21.58 1.80
CA ALA A 55 2.51 20.48 1.78
C ALA A 55 3.43 20.55 3.01
N GLN A 56 2.86 20.48 4.21
CA GLN A 56 3.61 20.44 5.47
C GLN A 56 4.16 19.04 5.71
N VAL A 57 5.45 18.87 5.49
CA VAL A 57 6.12 17.57 5.54
C VAL A 57 7.11 17.53 6.70
N ALA A 58 7.19 16.39 7.38
CA ALA A 58 8.15 16.14 8.44
C ALA A 58 9.60 16.33 7.97
N HIS A 59 10.43 16.94 8.81
CA HIS A 59 11.85 17.20 8.51
C HIS A 59 12.56 15.92 8.08
N GLU A 60 13.46 16.03 7.10
CA GLU A 60 14.20 14.92 6.45
C GLU A 60 13.35 14.00 5.54
N TRP A 61 12.05 14.26 5.35
CA TRP A 61 11.23 13.57 4.35
C TRP A 61 10.87 14.49 3.18
N THR A 62 10.62 13.90 2.00
CA THR A 62 10.24 14.62 0.78
C THR A 62 8.92 14.07 0.23
N PRO A 63 7.92 14.93 -0.08
CA PRO A 63 6.70 14.51 -0.77
C PRO A 63 6.95 14.31 -2.27
N TRP A 64 6.15 13.45 -2.89
CA TRP A 64 6.09 13.28 -4.34
C TRP A 64 4.66 12.96 -4.77
N TRP A 65 4.27 13.36 -5.99
CA TRP A 65 2.94 13.12 -6.53
C TRP A 65 2.91 13.20 -8.05
N ILE A 66 1.87 12.61 -8.64
CA ILE A 66 1.47 12.78 -10.03
C ILE A 66 0.10 13.46 -10.03
N GLU A 67 -0.03 14.54 -10.80
CA GLU A 67 -1.35 15.05 -11.20
C GLU A 67 -1.67 14.50 -12.58
N ASP A 68 -2.85 13.91 -12.74
CA ASP A 68 -3.34 13.34 -13.98
C ASP A 68 -4.80 13.74 -14.15
N VAL A 69 -5.06 14.64 -15.10
CA VAL A 69 -6.38 15.22 -15.39
C VAL A 69 -7.26 14.28 -16.22
N ASP A 70 -6.67 13.30 -16.90
CA ASP A 70 -7.35 12.35 -17.78
C ASP A 70 -7.66 11.03 -17.05
N HIS A 71 -6.97 10.75 -15.93
CA HIS A 71 -7.35 9.67 -15.01
C HIS A 71 -8.76 9.91 -14.42
N ASN A 72 -9.52 8.84 -14.21
CA ASN A 72 -10.85 8.89 -13.60
C ASN A 72 -10.94 7.92 -12.40
N PRO A 73 -11.15 8.40 -11.16
CA PRO A 73 -11.25 9.81 -10.75
C PRO A 73 -9.91 10.55 -10.92
N ARG A 74 -9.95 11.85 -11.22
CA ARG A 74 -8.74 12.68 -11.40
C ARG A 74 -7.75 12.50 -10.25
N TRP A 75 -6.46 12.39 -10.57
CA TRP A 75 -5.40 12.45 -9.57
C TRP A 75 -5.06 13.91 -9.26
N HIS A 76 -5.29 14.29 -8.01
CA HIS A 76 -4.93 15.58 -7.44
C HIS A 76 -3.66 15.46 -6.59
N ARG A 77 -2.94 16.58 -6.43
CA ARG A 77 -1.92 16.73 -5.39
C ARG A 77 -2.60 16.62 -3.99
N PRO A 78 -2.12 15.75 -3.09
CA PRO A 78 -2.54 15.74 -1.69
C PRO A 78 -2.23 17.03 -0.94
N GLU A 79 -2.83 17.15 0.24
CA GLU A 79 -2.28 17.95 1.32
C GLU A 79 -1.46 17.07 2.27
N TRP A 80 -0.36 17.58 2.80
CA TRP A 80 0.46 16.96 3.84
C TRP A 80 0.38 17.82 5.10
N LYS A 81 0.20 17.18 6.26
CA LYS A 81 0.05 17.85 7.58
C LYS A 81 0.68 17.03 8.70
N ARG A 82 1.03 17.71 9.80
CA ARG A 82 1.29 17.05 11.08
C ARG A 82 -0.03 16.68 11.74
N ALA A 83 -0.24 15.41 12.06
CA ALA A 83 -1.24 14.99 13.04
C ALA A 83 -0.65 15.15 14.44
N LEU A 84 -1.37 15.80 15.35
CA LEU A 84 -0.94 16.02 16.75
C LEU A 84 -1.74 15.13 17.70
N LYS A 85 -1.06 14.40 18.60
CA LYS A 85 -1.64 13.52 19.61
C LYS A 85 -2.66 14.25 20.49
N SER A 86 -2.42 15.53 20.77
CA SER A 86 -3.29 16.41 21.57
C SER A 86 -4.60 16.83 20.86
N GLN A 87 -4.71 16.60 19.55
CA GLN A 87 -5.90 16.92 18.75
C GLN A 87 -6.58 15.65 18.22
N PHE A 88 -5.78 14.67 17.81
CA PHE A 88 -6.22 13.43 17.17
C PHE A 88 -5.50 12.24 17.83
N PRO A 89 -5.90 11.84 19.06
CA PRO A 89 -5.14 10.90 19.90
C PRO A 89 -4.96 9.51 19.28
N ASP A 90 -5.91 9.07 18.47
CA ASP A 90 -5.88 7.77 17.78
C ASP A 90 -5.13 7.82 16.43
N ARG A 91 -4.79 9.03 15.95
CA ARG A 91 -4.09 9.31 14.67
C ARG A 91 -2.59 9.54 14.81
N VAL A 92 -2.04 9.19 15.97
CA VAL A 92 -0.60 9.17 16.26
C VAL A 92 -0.34 7.89 17.06
N LEU A 93 0.56 7.01 16.60
CA LEU A 93 0.81 5.71 17.24
C LEU A 93 1.63 5.90 18.52
N THR A 94 2.72 6.66 18.44
CA THR A 94 3.65 6.96 19.54
C THR A 94 4.08 8.42 19.53
N GLY A 95 4.61 8.91 20.66
CA GLY A 95 5.03 10.30 20.75
C GLY A 95 3.88 11.31 20.70
N ASP A 96 4.19 12.52 20.28
CA ASP A 96 3.27 13.66 20.19
C ASP A 96 2.75 13.93 18.77
N SER A 97 3.34 13.34 17.73
CA SER A 97 2.96 13.61 16.33
C SER A 97 3.23 12.49 15.33
N ALA A 98 2.36 12.42 14.32
CA ALA A 98 2.53 11.57 13.14
C ALA A 98 2.44 12.42 11.86
N GLN A 99 2.88 11.88 10.73
CA GLN A 99 2.66 12.50 9.44
C GLN A 99 1.31 12.04 8.87
N GLN A 100 0.47 13.00 8.47
CA GLN A 100 -0.75 12.77 7.70
C GLN A 100 -0.52 13.25 6.26
N TYR A 101 -1.11 12.56 5.29
CA TYR A 101 -1.39 13.14 3.97
C TYR A 101 -2.71 12.61 3.41
N PHE A 102 -3.43 13.46 2.68
CA PHE A 102 -4.82 13.16 2.31
C PHE A 102 -5.30 13.91 1.06
N THR A 103 -6.43 13.46 0.51
CA THR A 103 -7.22 14.21 -0.48
C THR A 103 -8.70 14.26 -0.07
N PHE A 104 -9.34 15.42 -0.23
CA PHE A 104 -10.74 15.66 0.12
C PHE A 104 -11.62 15.70 -1.14
N TYR A 105 -12.66 14.85 -1.22
CA TYR A 105 -13.47 14.62 -2.44
C TYR A 105 -12.63 14.32 -3.70
N ALA A 106 -11.48 13.66 -3.55
CA ALA A 106 -10.53 13.44 -4.62
C ALA A 106 -9.70 12.17 -4.41
N SER A 107 -9.13 11.68 -5.51
CA SER A 107 -8.06 10.67 -5.54
C SER A 107 -6.71 11.35 -5.80
N HIS A 108 -5.63 10.60 -5.62
CA HIS A 108 -4.25 11.02 -5.84
C HIS A 108 -3.43 9.84 -6.37
N TYR A 109 -2.21 10.09 -6.85
CA TYR A 109 -1.16 9.08 -6.90
C TYR A 109 0.12 9.72 -6.35
N ALA A 110 0.43 9.41 -5.09
CA ALA A 110 1.34 10.23 -4.30
C ALA A 110 1.88 9.50 -3.07
N GLY A 111 2.84 10.13 -2.41
CA GLY A 111 3.30 9.74 -1.08
C GLY A 111 4.56 10.50 -0.70
N MET A 112 5.49 9.81 -0.04
CA MET A 112 6.72 10.40 0.49
C MET A 112 7.93 9.49 0.27
N TYR A 113 9.13 10.04 0.36
CA TYR A 113 10.37 9.28 0.33
C TYR A 113 11.46 9.88 1.22
N GLN A 114 12.48 9.08 1.53
CA GLN A 114 13.72 9.51 2.15
C GLN A 114 14.91 8.74 1.55
N GLN A 115 16.00 9.43 1.22
CA GLN A 115 17.27 8.80 0.82
C GLN A 115 18.13 8.48 2.04
N VAL A 116 18.73 7.29 2.05
CA VAL A 116 19.67 6.84 3.07
C VAL A 116 21.00 6.51 2.41
N PHE A 117 22.02 7.28 2.80
CA PHE A 117 23.38 7.20 2.29
C PHE A 117 24.27 6.33 3.17
N ASN A 118 25.42 5.90 2.64
CA ASN A 118 26.42 5.08 3.32
C ASN A 118 25.93 3.67 3.71
N VAL A 119 24.95 3.14 2.98
CA VAL A 119 24.60 1.71 3.05
C VAL A 119 25.63 0.86 2.29
N THR A 120 25.68 -0.43 2.59
CA THR A 120 26.64 -1.36 1.98
C THR A 120 25.98 -2.10 0.80
N PRO A 121 26.47 -1.94 -0.45
CA PRO A 121 25.98 -2.72 -1.59
C PRO A 121 26.08 -4.23 -1.33
N GLY A 122 25.07 -4.98 -1.77
CA GLY A 122 24.97 -6.43 -1.57
C GLY A 122 24.42 -6.86 -0.20
N LYS A 123 24.14 -5.94 0.72
CA LYS A 123 23.40 -6.23 1.97
C LYS A 123 21.89 -6.08 1.78
N THR A 124 21.11 -6.89 2.49
CA THR A 124 19.65 -6.73 2.57
C THR A 124 19.30 -5.72 3.66
N TYR A 125 18.44 -4.78 3.29
CA TYR A 125 17.82 -3.82 4.20
C TYR A 125 16.31 -4.08 4.25
N ARG A 126 15.73 -3.98 5.45
CA ARG A 126 14.28 -4.01 5.67
C ARG A 126 13.78 -2.62 5.97
N PHE A 127 12.85 -2.12 5.16
CA PHE A 127 12.03 -0.97 5.46
C PHE A 127 10.72 -1.45 6.11
N ALA A 128 10.31 -0.78 7.18
CA ALA A 128 9.07 -1.01 7.88
C ALA A 128 8.42 0.34 8.23
N LEU A 129 7.10 0.36 8.28
CA LEU A 129 6.31 1.57 8.56
C LEU A 129 4.97 1.18 9.15
N TRP A 130 4.50 1.88 10.18
CA TRP A 130 3.12 1.77 10.62
C TRP A 130 2.25 2.73 9.83
N VAL A 131 1.09 2.25 9.38
CA VAL A 131 0.08 3.06 8.70
C VAL A 131 -1.30 2.79 9.27
N GLN A 132 -2.08 3.86 9.41
CA GLN A 132 -3.52 3.83 9.64
C GLN A 132 -4.20 4.61 8.50
N ILE A 133 -5.19 3.99 7.90
CA ILE A 133 -5.98 4.54 6.79
C ILE A 133 -7.33 5.00 7.34
N TRP A 134 -7.84 6.12 6.84
CA TRP A 134 -9.25 6.50 6.95
C TRP A 134 -9.75 6.85 5.56
N SER A 135 -10.78 6.15 5.08
CA SER A 135 -11.42 6.48 3.81
C SER A 135 -12.92 6.38 3.98
N SER A 136 -13.62 7.48 3.74
CA SER A 136 -15.02 7.58 4.12
C SER A 136 -15.80 8.52 3.19
N LEU A 137 -17.07 8.21 2.97
CA LEU A 137 -18.05 9.15 2.44
C LEU A 137 -18.68 10.03 3.53
N GLU A 138 -18.49 9.67 4.82
CA GLU A 138 -19.07 10.33 5.99
C GLU A 138 -18.00 10.95 6.92
N ASP A 139 -18.39 11.93 7.72
CA ASP A 139 -17.48 12.75 8.55
C ASP A 139 -17.06 12.15 9.90
N ASN A 140 -17.48 10.92 10.23
CA ASN A 140 -17.02 10.27 11.45
C ASN A 140 -15.55 9.83 11.29
N ALA A 141 -14.65 10.57 11.93
CA ALA A 141 -13.22 10.28 11.93
C ALA A 141 -12.87 8.94 12.58
N ASP A 142 -13.73 8.35 13.42
CA ASP A 142 -13.44 7.08 14.11
C ASP A 142 -13.86 5.85 13.29
N LYS A 143 -14.54 6.06 12.16
CA LYS A 143 -15.12 4.96 11.37
C LYS A 143 -15.26 5.30 9.89
N SER A 144 -14.55 4.54 9.07
CA SER A 144 -14.68 4.55 7.61
C SER A 144 -16.04 4.01 7.14
N VAL A 145 -16.71 4.74 6.26
CA VAL A 145 -17.96 4.33 5.61
C VAL A 145 -17.75 4.28 4.10
N SER A 146 -17.93 3.08 3.51
CA SER A 146 -17.64 2.79 2.11
C SER A 146 -16.21 3.20 1.69
N PRO A 147 -15.16 2.65 2.34
CA PRO A 147 -13.78 3.03 2.06
C PRO A 147 -13.37 2.72 0.62
N ALA A 148 -12.67 3.66 0.00
CA ALA A 148 -11.92 3.44 -1.22
C ALA A 148 -10.57 2.79 -0.87
N ASN A 149 -10.16 1.75 -1.60
CA ASN A 149 -8.84 1.18 -1.36
C ASN A 149 -7.76 2.16 -1.86
N PRO A 150 -6.79 2.58 -1.02
CA PRO A 150 -5.71 3.45 -1.44
C PRO A 150 -4.53 2.68 -2.03
N HIS A 151 -4.61 1.36 -2.23
CA HIS A 151 -3.50 0.53 -2.73
C HIS A 151 -2.16 0.86 -2.04
N PHE A 152 -2.23 1.13 -0.72
CA PHE A 152 -1.12 1.73 0.01
C PHE A 152 0.06 0.75 0.08
N GLN A 153 1.25 1.21 -0.28
CA GLN A 153 2.46 0.39 -0.33
C GLN A 153 3.67 1.17 0.17
N ILE A 154 4.62 0.43 0.76
CA ILE A 154 5.97 0.90 1.00
C ILE A 154 6.95 0.21 0.05
N GLY A 155 8.09 0.83 -0.23
CA GLY A 155 9.08 0.28 -1.15
C GLY A 155 10.49 0.70 -0.82
N ILE A 156 11.46 -0.04 -1.37
CA ILE A 156 12.87 0.35 -1.38
C ILE A 156 13.31 0.45 -2.84
N ASP A 157 13.83 1.60 -3.24
CA ASP A 157 14.67 1.68 -4.43
C ASP A 157 16.10 1.22 -4.05
N PRO A 158 16.58 0.08 -4.57
CA PRO A 158 17.87 -0.46 -4.22
C PRO A 158 19.04 0.30 -4.88
N THR A 159 18.76 1.13 -5.89
CA THR A 159 19.78 1.93 -6.60
C THR A 159 20.02 3.28 -5.92
N GLY A 160 19.08 3.73 -5.08
CA GLY A 160 19.11 5.05 -4.45
C GLY A 160 18.46 6.13 -5.30
N ALA A 161 17.66 5.78 -6.32
CA ALA A 161 16.98 6.74 -7.16
C ALA A 161 15.99 7.58 -6.33
N ALA A 162 16.10 8.89 -6.45
CA ALA A 162 15.19 9.87 -5.86
C ALA A 162 14.80 10.90 -6.91
N LEU A 163 13.50 11.19 -7.00
CA LEU A 163 12.95 12.17 -7.93
C LEU A 163 12.15 13.20 -7.11
N PRO A 164 12.73 14.38 -6.81
CA PRO A 164 12.05 15.39 -6.02
C PRO A 164 10.90 16.04 -6.79
N GLY A 165 9.72 16.06 -6.18
CA GLY A 165 8.53 16.69 -6.75
C GLY A 165 7.89 15.89 -7.91
N PHE A 166 7.41 16.62 -8.92
CA PHE A 166 6.48 16.20 -9.97
C PHE A 166 7.01 15.09 -10.92
N ALA A 167 7.14 13.86 -10.44
CA ALA A 167 7.62 12.73 -11.23
C ALA A 167 6.96 11.40 -10.83
N ARG A 168 6.90 10.47 -11.80
CA ARG A 168 6.59 9.07 -11.54
C ARG A 168 7.68 8.47 -10.65
N ALA A 169 7.29 7.75 -9.60
CA ALA A 169 8.21 7.00 -8.77
C ALA A 169 9.06 6.03 -9.63
N PRO A 170 10.37 5.87 -9.37
CA PRO A 170 11.26 5.03 -10.18
C PRO A 170 10.74 3.59 -10.39
N GLY A 171 10.88 3.08 -11.62
CA GLY A 171 10.53 1.69 -11.98
C GLY A 171 11.43 0.63 -11.34
N THR A 172 12.49 1.04 -10.65
CA THR A 172 13.46 0.23 -9.90
C THR A 172 13.01 -0.09 -8.46
N ILE A 173 11.95 0.55 -7.96
CA ILE A 173 11.45 0.32 -6.59
C ILE A 173 10.91 -1.10 -6.44
N GLN A 174 11.40 -1.80 -5.41
CA GLN A 174 10.84 -3.04 -4.90
C GLN A 174 9.74 -2.69 -3.91
N TRP A 175 8.48 -2.80 -4.33
CA TRP A 175 7.31 -2.51 -3.50
C TRP A 175 6.91 -3.71 -2.64
N SER A 176 6.35 -3.44 -1.46
CA SER A 176 5.60 -4.39 -0.65
C SER A 176 4.35 -4.90 -1.40
N GLY A 177 3.68 -5.92 -0.86
CA GLY A 177 2.25 -6.08 -1.14
C GLY A 177 1.46 -4.84 -0.69
N GLU A 178 0.28 -4.63 -1.26
CA GLU A 178 -0.65 -3.59 -0.78
C GLU A 178 -1.08 -3.85 0.67
N ALA A 179 -1.28 -2.78 1.45
CA ALA A 179 -1.77 -2.83 2.81
C ALA A 179 -3.15 -3.53 2.87
N PRO A 180 -3.28 -4.71 3.52
CA PRO A 180 -4.57 -5.37 3.62
C PRO A 180 -5.55 -4.52 4.43
N MET A 181 -6.62 -4.06 3.77
CA MET A 181 -7.55 -3.08 4.33
C MET A 181 -8.09 -3.46 5.71
N ASN A 182 -8.40 -4.75 5.91
CA ASN A 182 -8.90 -5.31 7.17
C ASN A 182 -7.96 -5.13 8.38
N ASN A 183 -6.68 -4.84 8.15
CA ASN A 183 -5.66 -4.64 9.17
C ASN A 183 -5.15 -3.18 9.26
N HIS A 184 -5.61 -2.28 8.38
CA HIS A 184 -5.09 -0.91 8.25
C HIS A 184 -6.21 0.16 8.18
N ILE A 185 -7.46 -0.21 7.91
CA ILE A 185 -8.60 0.72 8.00
C ILE A 185 -8.93 0.97 9.47
N ASP A 186 -9.05 2.26 9.82
CA ASP A 186 -9.37 2.80 11.14
C ASP A 186 -8.44 2.32 12.29
N GLN A 187 -7.41 1.51 12.01
CA GLN A 187 -6.47 0.94 12.98
C GLN A 187 -5.03 0.95 12.42
N TRP A 188 -4.05 0.96 13.32
CA TRP A 188 -2.63 0.90 12.95
C TRP A 188 -2.20 -0.51 12.56
N GLY A 189 -1.65 -0.66 11.35
CA GLY A 189 -1.03 -1.89 10.88
C GLY A 189 0.41 -1.67 10.40
N LEU A 190 1.27 -2.66 10.63
CA LEU A 190 2.68 -2.62 10.25
C LEU A 190 2.88 -3.19 8.83
N MET A 191 3.52 -2.41 7.97
CA MET A 191 4.03 -2.87 6.68
C MET A 191 5.53 -3.17 6.76
N THR A 192 6.00 -4.12 5.95
CA THR A 192 7.42 -4.41 5.76
C THR A 192 7.76 -4.72 4.30
N VAL A 193 8.98 -4.39 3.88
CA VAL A 193 9.57 -4.79 2.59
C VAL A 193 11.08 -4.93 2.76
N GLU A 194 11.69 -5.88 2.06
CA GLU A 194 13.15 -6.09 2.07
C GLU A 194 13.71 -5.99 0.65
N ALA A 195 14.89 -5.38 0.53
CA ALA A 195 15.62 -5.26 -0.74
C ALA A 195 17.13 -5.34 -0.52
N VAL A 196 17.84 -5.87 -1.52
CA VAL A 196 19.31 -5.87 -1.54
C VAL A 196 19.80 -4.55 -2.14
N ALA A 197 20.61 -3.80 -1.40
CA ALA A 197 21.21 -2.55 -1.89
C ALA A 197 22.11 -2.81 -3.11
N GLN A 198 21.93 -2.02 -4.18
CA GLN A 198 22.69 -2.08 -5.42
C GLN A 198 23.69 -0.92 -5.54
N SER A 199 23.50 0.16 -4.77
CA SER A 199 24.48 1.23 -4.61
C SER A 199 24.74 1.53 -3.11
N SER A 200 25.61 2.49 -2.81
CA SER A 200 25.84 2.99 -1.44
C SER A 200 24.74 3.94 -0.94
N THR A 201 23.66 4.09 -1.71
CA THR A 201 22.45 4.83 -1.36
C THR A 201 21.23 3.96 -1.65
N ILE A 202 20.25 3.96 -0.77
CA ILE A 202 18.91 3.43 -1.04
C ILE A 202 17.87 4.49 -0.73
N THR A 203 16.71 4.43 -1.39
CA THR A 203 15.59 5.35 -1.13
C THR A 203 14.41 4.55 -0.63
N VAL A 204 13.89 4.88 0.56
CA VAL A 204 12.60 4.34 0.99
C VAL A 204 11.47 5.17 0.41
N TYR A 205 10.42 4.51 -0.08
CA TYR A 205 9.27 5.13 -0.69
C TYR A 205 7.98 4.69 0.00
N ILE A 206 7.00 5.59 0.00
CA ILE A 206 5.63 5.40 0.45
C ILE A 206 4.73 5.84 -0.70
N ARG A 207 3.67 5.08 -1.01
CA ARG A 207 2.67 5.46 -2.01
C ARG A 207 1.25 5.09 -1.61
N SER A 208 0.29 5.85 -2.12
CA SER A 208 -1.12 5.49 -2.21
C SER A 208 -1.77 6.04 -3.49
N SER A 209 -2.87 5.41 -3.87
CA SER A 209 -3.71 5.70 -5.03
C SER A 209 -5.17 5.28 -4.79
N PRO A 210 -6.02 6.09 -4.11
CA PRO A 210 -7.43 5.78 -3.86
C PRO A 210 -8.23 5.42 -5.12
N GLU A 211 -8.88 4.25 -5.11
CA GLU A 211 -9.79 3.80 -6.18
C GLU A 211 -10.89 4.82 -6.51
N PHE A 212 -11.39 5.53 -5.48
CA PHE A 212 -12.49 6.48 -5.59
C PHE A 212 -12.19 7.82 -4.92
N ALA A 213 -12.82 8.87 -5.44
CA ALA A 213 -12.82 10.22 -4.87
C ALA A 213 -13.78 10.33 -3.67
N ASN A 214 -13.51 9.52 -2.64
CA ASN A 214 -14.23 9.59 -1.36
C ASN A 214 -14.07 10.98 -0.72
N LYS A 215 -14.99 11.31 0.19
CA LYS A 215 -14.95 12.57 0.93
C LYS A 215 -13.64 12.71 1.68
N HIS A 216 -13.26 11.66 2.41
CA HIS A 216 -11.99 11.54 3.13
C HIS A 216 -11.18 10.37 2.54
N ASN A 217 -9.87 10.55 2.41
CA ASN A 217 -8.91 9.63 1.82
C ASN A 217 -7.54 9.94 2.44
N ASP A 218 -7.39 9.51 3.69
CA ASP A 218 -6.38 9.99 4.63
C ASP A 218 -5.45 8.85 5.05
N MET A 219 -4.15 9.10 4.93
CA MET A 219 -3.09 8.18 5.34
C MET A 219 -2.31 8.81 6.49
N TYR A 220 -2.31 8.13 7.64
CA TYR A 220 -1.50 8.48 8.80
C TYR A 220 -0.35 7.49 8.90
N ILE A 221 0.88 7.98 8.96
CA ILE A 221 2.10 7.15 9.00
C ILE A 221 2.94 7.50 10.23
N ASP A 222 3.50 6.45 10.85
CA ASP A 222 4.27 6.56 12.09
C ASP A 222 5.33 5.45 12.20
N GLU A 223 6.28 5.60 13.12
CA GLU A 223 7.29 4.59 13.52
C GLU A 223 7.97 3.88 12.34
N ALA A 224 8.51 4.67 11.41
CA ALA A 224 9.27 4.19 10.27
C ALA A 224 10.62 3.57 10.72
N SER A 225 11.06 2.48 10.10
CA SER A 225 12.42 1.99 10.31
C SER A 225 13.06 1.39 9.08
N LEU A 226 14.34 1.68 8.87
CA LEU A 226 15.19 1.03 7.88
C LEU A 226 16.40 0.44 8.58
N ILE A 227 16.55 -0.88 8.52
CA ILE A 227 17.63 -1.60 9.22
C ILE A 227 18.32 -2.58 8.28
N GLU A 228 19.63 -2.81 8.48
CA GLU A 228 20.31 -3.94 7.86
C GLU A 228 19.85 -5.24 8.56
N VAL A 229 19.39 -6.23 7.80
CA VAL A 229 18.90 -7.51 8.34
C VAL A 229 19.88 -8.68 8.14
N GLY A 230 21.06 -8.39 7.57
CA GLY A 230 22.03 -9.39 7.15
C GLY A 230 21.71 -9.98 5.77
N ALA A 231 22.51 -10.96 5.33
CA ALA A 231 22.17 -11.70 4.11
C ALA A 231 20.94 -12.59 4.36
N PRO A 232 20.08 -12.85 3.35
CA PRO A 232 19.01 -13.83 3.49
C PRO A 232 19.59 -15.19 3.91
N PRO A 233 18.87 -16.01 4.69
CA PRO A 233 19.27 -17.37 4.94
C PRO A 233 19.57 -18.06 3.60
N ALA A 234 20.75 -18.66 3.47
CA ALA A 234 21.06 -19.44 2.28
C ALA A 234 19.94 -20.47 2.07
N PRO A 235 19.45 -20.68 0.83
CA PRO A 235 18.41 -21.67 0.58
C PRO A 235 18.86 -23.01 1.18
N PRO A 236 17.96 -23.73 1.87
CA PRO A 236 18.33 -24.99 2.52
C PRO A 236 18.98 -25.90 1.49
N PRO A 237 20.05 -26.65 1.85
CA PRO A 237 20.79 -27.44 0.89
C PRO A 237 19.83 -28.38 0.17
N THR A 238 19.65 -28.14 -1.14
CA THR A 238 18.86 -29.04 -1.99
C THR A 238 19.45 -30.43 -1.85
N ASN A 239 18.64 -31.40 -1.44
CA ASN A 239 19.09 -32.77 -1.24
C ASN A 239 19.84 -33.25 -2.48
N THR A 240 21.17 -33.33 -2.38
CA THR A 240 22.00 -33.89 -3.44
C THR A 240 21.57 -35.35 -3.61
N PRO A 241 21.24 -35.81 -4.83
CA PRO A 241 20.87 -37.21 -5.04
C PRO A 241 21.95 -38.12 -4.42
N PRO A 242 21.57 -39.16 -3.65
CA PRO A 242 22.55 -40.02 -3.01
C PRO A 242 23.48 -40.64 -4.07
N PRO A 243 24.79 -40.77 -3.80
CA PRO A 243 25.71 -41.44 -4.70
C PRO A 243 25.19 -42.82 -5.08
N ALA A 244 25.27 -43.18 -6.36
CA ALA A 244 24.82 -44.49 -6.83
C ALA A 244 25.54 -45.60 -6.07
N THR A 245 24.77 -46.46 -5.40
CA THR A 245 25.29 -47.58 -4.60
C THR A 245 26.11 -48.52 -5.50
N ALA A 246 27.42 -48.57 -5.29
CA ALA A 246 28.27 -49.57 -5.91
C ALA A 246 28.02 -50.94 -5.27
N THR A 247 27.38 -51.85 -6.00
CA THR A 247 27.21 -53.24 -5.57
C THR A 247 28.56 -53.95 -5.50
N THR A 248 28.97 -54.38 -4.31
CA THR A 248 30.14 -55.23 -4.12
C THR A 248 29.79 -56.70 -4.37
N GLU A 249 30.28 -57.27 -5.48
CA GLU A 249 30.36 -58.73 -5.65
C GLU A 249 31.70 -59.29 -5.13
N SER A 250 31.67 -60.52 -4.63
CA SER A 250 32.79 -61.16 -3.93
C SER A 250 33.37 -62.32 -4.73
N THR A 251 34.70 -62.32 -4.93
CA THR A 251 35.63 -63.48 -5.07
C THR A 251 35.04 -64.82 -5.57
N ALA A 252 35.48 -65.43 -6.69
CA ALA A 252 36.80 -66.07 -6.87
C ALA A 252 36.96 -66.58 -8.36
N PRO A 253 38.13 -67.09 -8.82
CA PRO A 253 38.55 -66.93 -10.22
C PRO A 253 38.33 -68.11 -11.19
N THR A 254 38.34 -67.81 -12.49
CA THR A 254 38.66 -68.73 -13.60
C THR A 254 39.35 -67.95 -14.74
N ALA A 255 40.16 -68.61 -15.57
CA ALA A 255 41.26 -67.99 -16.33
C ALA A 255 40.90 -67.45 -17.74
N VAL A 256 41.57 -66.33 -18.13
CA VAL A 256 42.34 -66.05 -19.39
C VAL A 256 41.71 -66.42 -20.77
N PRO A 257 41.84 -65.63 -21.88
CA PRO A 257 42.75 -64.50 -22.15
C PRO A 257 42.15 -63.17 -22.68
N ALA A 258 43.04 -62.20 -22.81
CA ALA A 258 42.93 -60.81 -23.29
C ALA A 258 42.12 -60.48 -24.56
N THR A 259 41.71 -59.21 -24.65
CA THR A 259 41.98 -58.34 -25.81
C THR A 259 42.08 -56.87 -25.36
N ASN A 260 43.03 -56.11 -25.91
CA ASN A 260 43.29 -54.72 -25.55
C ASN A 260 42.32 -53.76 -26.25
N THR A 261 41.70 -52.83 -25.53
CA THR A 261 41.14 -51.60 -26.11
C THR A 261 41.30 -50.45 -25.10
N PRO A 262 42.05 -49.38 -25.42
CA PRO A 262 42.23 -48.27 -24.50
C PRO A 262 40.97 -47.38 -24.46
N VAL A 263 40.46 -47.13 -23.25
CA VAL A 263 39.45 -46.09 -22.98
C VAL A 263 40.20 -44.83 -22.55
N PRO A 264 39.89 -43.63 -23.09
CA PRO A 264 40.72 -42.45 -22.91
C PRO A 264 40.70 -41.88 -21.49
N GLN A 265 41.89 -41.48 -21.04
CA GLN A 265 42.14 -40.76 -19.80
C GLN A 265 41.55 -39.33 -19.88
N PRO A 266 40.77 -38.86 -18.89
CA PRO A 266 40.35 -37.46 -18.82
C PRO A 266 41.58 -36.57 -18.56
N THR A 267 41.84 -35.67 -19.50
CA THR A 267 42.94 -34.70 -19.42
C THR A 267 42.60 -33.61 -18.40
N ALA A 268 43.46 -33.42 -17.41
CA ALA A 268 43.38 -32.27 -16.51
C ALA A 268 44.04 -31.05 -17.18
N THR A 269 43.24 -30.04 -17.52
CA THR A 269 43.75 -28.72 -17.94
C THR A 269 42.87 -27.62 -17.37
N HIS A 270 43.29 -27.03 -16.26
CA HIS A 270 42.92 -25.66 -15.90
C HIS A 270 44.19 -24.85 -15.72
N THR A 271 44.48 -24.01 -16.71
CA THR A 271 45.62 -23.09 -16.74
C THR A 271 45.45 -22.04 -15.64
N ALA A 272 46.52 -21.74 -14.91
CA ALA A 272 46.52 -20.64 -13.96
C ALA A 272 46.34 -19.29 -14.68
N THR A 273 45.29 -18.56 -14.34
CA THR A 273 45.06 -17.19 -14.81
C THR A 273 46.04 -16.24 -14.14
N ALA A 274 46.62 -15.32 -14.92
CA ALA A 274 47.62 -14.37 -14.43
C ALA A 274 47.04 -13.37 -13.41
N ALA A 275 47.87 -12.92 -12.47
CA ALA A 275 47.54 -11.86 -11.54
C ALA A 275 47.32 -10.51 -12.25
N PRO A 276 46.42 -9.64 -11.76
CA PRO A 276 46.21 -8.31 -12.34
C PRO A 276 47.45 -7.44 -12.18
N THR A 277 47.77 -6.67 -13.23
CA THR A 277 48.85 -5.67 -13.22
C THR A 277 48.37 -4.39 -12.55
N ASP A 278 49.22 -3.77 -11.72
CA ASP A 278 48.92 -2.48 -11.10
C ASP A 278 48.58 -1.40 -12.14
N THR A 279 47.44 -0.74 -11.94
CA THR A 279 47.04 0.41 -12.74
C THR A 279 47.74 1.65 -12.20
N PRO A 280 48.48 2.43 -13.01
CA PRO A 280 49.13 3.64 -12.54
C PRO A 280 48.11 4.70 -12.09
N ALA A 281 48.41 5.37 -10.98
CA ALA A 281 47.57 6.43 -10.43
C ALA A 281 47.41 7.61 -11.43
N PRO A 282 46.25 8.31 -11.42
CA PRO A 282 46.05 9.48 -12.26
C PRO A 282 47.05 10.58 -11.91
N THR A 283 47.68 11.16 -12.94
CA THR A 283 48.52 12.35 -12.79
C THR A 283 47.64 13.58 -12.59
N GLU A 284 47.80 14.29 -11.47
CA GLU A 284 47.08 15.55 -11.26
C GLU A 284 47.52 16.58 -12.30
N THR A 285 46.53 17.16 -12.99
CA THR A 285 46.76 18.31 -13.86
C THR A 285 46.63 19.58 -13.02
N PRO A 286 47.65 20.45 -12.94
CA PRO A 286 47.59 21.65 -12.14
C PRO A 286 46.53 22.61 -12.71
N ILE A 287 45.55 22.93 -11.88
CA ILE A 287 44.52 23.94 -12.17
C ILE A 287 45.19 25.32 -12.12
N PRO A 288 45.05 26.19 -13.14
CA PRO A 288 45.52 27.57 -13.02
C PRO A 288 44.72 28.32 -11.94
N PRO A 289 45.31 29.29 -11.23
CA PRO A 289 44.61 30.04 -10.19
C PRO A 289 43.52 30.92 -10.81
N THR A 290 42.26 30.55 -10.59
CA THR A 290 41.13 31.47 -10.80
C THR A 290 41.19 32.57 -9.74
N GLU A 291 41.21 33.82 -10.17
CA GLU A 291 41.29 34.96 -9.25
C GLU A 291 40.09 34.99 -8.29
N THR A 292 40.39 35.21 -7.01
CA THR A 292 39.37 35.44 -5.99
C THR A 292 38.80 36.84 -6.17
N ALA A 293 37.59 36.93 -6.72
CA ALA A 293 36.81 38.16 -6.67
C ALA A 293 36.35 38.43 -5.24
N GLU A 294 36.95 39.43 -4.62
CA GLU A 294 36.63 39.95 -3.30
C GLU A 294 35.18 40.51 -3.25
N PRO A 295 34.30 40.03 -2.35
CA PRO A 295 32.99 40.63 -2.15
C PRO A 295 33.07 41.85 -1.22
N THR A 296 33.61 42.96 -1.71
CA THR A 296 33.43 44.27 -1.06
C THR A 296 32.08 44.87 -1.50
N ALA A 297 31.06 44.64 -0.68
CA ALA A 297 29.78 45.35 -0.73
C ALA A 297 29.30 45.65 0.70
N THR A 298 29.58 46.87 1.17
CA THR A 298 29.11 47.35 2.47
C THR A 298 27.59 47.54 2.42
N HIS A 299 26.84 46.61 3.00
CA HIS A 299 25.40 46.79 3.20
C HIS A 299 25.16 47.81 4.33
N THR A 300 24.88 49.04 3.92
CA THR A 300 24.30 50.06 4.81
C THR A 300 22.94 49.56 5.30
N ALA A 301 22.70 49.64 6.61
CA ALA A 301 21.41 49.26 7.19
C ALA A 301 20.31 50.24 6.76
N THR A 302 19.47 49.83 5.81
CA THR A 302 18.22 50.53 5.49
C THR A 302 17.26 50.38 6.65
N ALA A 303 16.70 51.49 7.13
CA ALA A 303 15.75 51.50 8.24
C ALA A 303 14.48 50.70 7.91
N ALA A 304 13.90 50.06 8.93
CA ALA A 304 12.64 49.32 8.80
C ALA A 304 11.51 50.26 8.34
N PRO A 305 10.59 49.79 7.47
CA PRO A 305 9.39 50.54 7.15
C PRO A 305 8.54 50.69 8.41
N THR A 306 8.14 51.93 8.71
CA THR A 306 7.16 52.23 9.76
C THR A 306 5.82 51.61 9.38
N GLU A 307 5.17 50.92 10.32
CA GLU A 307 3.84 50.37 10.05
C GLU A 307 2.83 51.49 9.80
N THR A 308 2.19 51.46 8.63
CA THR A 308 1.00 52.27 8.35
C THR A 308 -0.15 51.72 9.19
N PRO A 309 -0.81 52.53 10.03
CA PRO A 309 -1.97 52.06 10.78
C PRO A 309 -3.11 51.67 9.82
N PRO A 310 -3.94 50.66 10.18
CA PRO A 310 -5.06 50.25 9.34
C PRO A 310 -6.05 51.40 9.13
N PRO A 311 -6.76 51.45 7.98
CA PRO A 311 -7.81 52.44 7.75
C PRO A 311 -8.92 52.30 8.81
N PRO A 312 -9.63 53.39 9.15
CA PRO A 312 -10.69 53.35 10.15
C PRO A 312 -11.81 52.39 9.71
N THR A 313 -12.22 51.52 10.63
CA THR A 313 -13.36 50.60 10.47
C THR A 313 -14.61 51.37 10.04
N GLU A 314 -15.30 50.91 9.00
CA GLU A 314 -16.56 51.54 8.59
C GLU A 314 -17.60 51.48 9.72
N THR A 315 -18.37 52.56 9.84
CA THR A 315 -19.44 52.65 10.84
C THR A 315 -20.52 51.62 10.51
N PRO A 316 -20.99 50.80 11.47
CA PRO A 316 -22.05 49.84 11.20
C PRO A 316 -23.32 50.58 10.75
N LEU A 317 -23.86 50.16 9.60
CA LEU A 317 -25.15 50.63 9.12
C LEU A 317 -26.24 50.30 10.15
N PRO A 318 -27.24 51.18 10.36
CA PRO A 318 -28.37 50.87 11.21
C PRO A 318 -29.14 49.65 10.65
N PRO A 319 -29.77 48.82 11.51
CA PRO A 319 -30.53 47.68 11.04
C PRO A 319 -31.69 48.13 10.16
N THR A 320 -31.78 47.55 8.96
CA THR A 320 -32.96 47.68 8.09
C THR A 320 -34.18 47.11 8.82
N GLU A 321 -35.23 47.90 9.01
CA GLU A 321 -36.47 47.39 9.59
C GLU A 321 -37.09 46.33 8.68
N THR A 322 -37.45 45.19 9.27
CA THR A 322 -38.19 44.13 8.60
C THR A 322 -39.64 44.59 8.43
N PRO A 323 -40.22 44.57 7.22
CA PRO A 323 -41.62 44.94 7.06
C PRO A 323 -42.54 43.97 7.80
N GLU A 324 -43.48 44.54 8.56
CA GLU A 324 -44.52 43.82 9.29
C GLU A 324 -45.42 43.00 8.34
N PRO A 325 -45.78 41.75 8.66
CA PRO A 325 -46.62 40.94 7.79
C PRO A 325 -48.06 41.46 7.75
N GLU A 326 -48.56 41.74 6.55
CA GLU A 326 -49.92 42.18 6.28
C GLU A 326 -50.95 41.10 6.73
N PRO A 327 -52.05 41.46 7.41
CA PRO A 327 -52.95 40.47 8.01
C PRO A 327 -53.73 39.68 6.95
N THR A 328 -53.59 38.36 7.01
CA THR A 328 -54.30 37.40 6.15
C THR A 328 -55.82 37.57 6.27
N ALA A 329 -56.48 37.90 5.17
CA ALA A 329 -57.94 37.89 5.09
C ALA A 329 -58.46 36.45 5.13
N ALA A 330 -59.43 36.19 6.02
CA ALA A 330 -60.12 34.91 6.09
C ALA A 330 -61.01 34.70 4.86
N VAL A 331 -61.05 33.46 4.35
CA VAL A 331 -62.06 32.99 3.39
C VAL A 331 -62.83 31.85 4.07
N GLU A 332 -64.16 31.89 3.91
CA GLU A 332 -65.12 31.08 4.66
C GLU A 332 -65.01 29.56 4.38
N GLU A 333 -65.30 28.76 5.40
CA GLU A 333 -65.65 27.34 5.23
C GLU A 333 -67.10 27.21 4.74
N ASP A 334 -67.38 26.22 3.90
CA ASP A 334 -68.73 25.74 3.60
C ASP A 334 -68.75 24.18 3.76
N PRO A 335 -69.88 23.57 4.19
CA PRO A 335 -69.87 22.29 4.94
C PRO A 335 -69.94 21.02 4.06
N PRO A 336 -69.75 19.82 4.63
CA PRO A 336 -69.58 18.58 3.86
C PRO A 336 -70.90 17.96 3.36
N ALA A 337 -70.83 17.28 2.21
CA ALA A 337 -71.87 16.38 1.70
C ALA A 337 -71.36 14.93 1.60
N THR A 338 -72.23 13.95 1.89
CA THR A 338 -71.86 12.53 2.03
C THR A 338 -72.69 11.61 1.13
N ALA A 339 -72.05 10.59 0.53
CA ALA A 339 -72.63 9.47 -0.25
C ALA A 339 -73.27 9.85 -1.62
N VAL A 340 -73.38 8.98 -2.64
CA VAL A 340 -73.66 7.52 -2.63
C VAL A 340 -73.00 6.74 -3.81
N ALA A 341 -72.23 5.70 -3.45
CA ALA A 341 -72.06 4.32 -4.00
C ALA A 341 -71.94 3.92 -5.51
N ASN A 342 -71.14 2.84 -5.70
CA ASN A 342 -71.12 1.80 -6.77
C ASN A 342 -70.58 2.20 -8.16
N ALA A 343 -69.71 1.44 -8.84
CA ALA A 343 -69.54 -0.04 -8.89
C ALA A 343 -68.14 -0.52 -9.37
N ASP A 344 -67.97 -1.84 -9.46
CA ASP A 344 -66.74 -2.62 -9.66
C ASP A 344 -66.16 -2.72 -11.10
N LEU A 345 -64.81 -2.79 -11.17
CA LEU A 345 -63.97 -3.66 -12.05
C LEU A 345 -63.99 -3.48 -13.60
N PRO A 346 -63.04 -4.07 -14.36
CA PRO A 346 -61.58 -3.90 -14.24
C PRO A 346 -60.84 -3.84 -15.62
N ALA A 347 -59.51 -4.01 -15.58
CA ALA A 347 -58.60 -4.47 -16.63
C ALA A 347 -58.13 -3.44 -17.68
N ALA A 348 -56.81 -3.39 -17.84
CA ALA A 348 -56.11 -2.67 -18.91
C ALA A 348 -55.22 -3.67 -19.66
N GLU A 349 -55.37 -3.73 -20.98
CA GLU A 349 -54.43 -4.37 -21.90
C GLU A 349 -53.97 -3.36 -22.96
N SER A 350 -52.64 -3.22 -23.04
CA SER A 350 -51.81 -3.36 -24.25
C SER A 350 -51.84 -2.33 -25.42
N GLU A 351 -50.60 -2.11 -25.91
CA GLU A 351 -50.17 -1.85 -27.30
C GLU A 351 -50.19 -0.43 -27.91
N ALA A 352 -48.95 0.01 -28.26
CA ALA A 352 -48.52 0.69 -29.50
C ALA A 352 -49.16 2.05 -29.92
N THR A 353 -48.41 3.04 -30.44
CA THR A 353 -47.56 2.92 -31.65
C THR A 353 -46.64 4.15 -31.86
N THR A 354 -45.55 3.94 -32.58
CA THR A 354 -44.50 4.84 -33.08
C THR A 354 -44.96 6.02 -33.96
N THR A 355 -44.20 7.13 -33.96
CA THR A 355 -43.78 7.94 -35.14
C THR A 355 -42.81 9.05 -34.69
N SER A 356 -41.87 9.60 -35.47
CA SER A 356 -40.99 9.17 -36.57
C SER A 356 -40.22 10.41 -37.08
N SER A 357 -39.03 10.20 -37.68
CA SER A 357 -38.40 11.04 -38.72
C SER A 357 -37.54 12.26 -38.34
N ALA A 358 -36.22 12.11 -38.49
CA ALA A 358 -35.37 13.05 -39.24
C ALA A 358 -34.10 12.35 -39.80
N GLU A 359 -33.92 12.43 -41.12
CA GLU A 359 -32.93 11.72 -41.97
C GLU A 359 -32.48 12.67 -43.10
N ILE A 360 -31.31 12.55 -43.77
CA ILE A 360 -30.16 11.64 -43.69
C ILE A 360 -28.92 12.39 -44.25
N ALA A 361 -27.68 12.02 -43.88
CA ALA A 361 -26.50 12.27 -44.72
C ALA A 361 -25.40 11.21 -44.47
N ASP A 362 -24.93 10.57 -45.54
CA ASP A 362 -24.08 9.37 -45.55
C ASP A 362 -22.79 9.61 -46.37
N SER A 363 -21.69 8.94 -45.98
CA SER A 363 -20.67 8.45 -46.91
C SER A 363 -19.76 7.41 -46.22
N ALA A 364 -19.74 6.18 -46.75
CA ALA A 364 -19.05 5.02 -46.17
C ALA A 364 -17.60 4.78 -46.66
N SER A 365 -16.81 4.01 -45.88
CA SER A 365 -16.15 2.80 -46.39
C SER A 365 -15.61 1.86 -45.28
N GLU A 366 -16.04 0.60 -45.37
CA GLU A 366 -15.61 -0.69 -44.78
C GLU A 366 -14.25 -0.82 -44.03
N GLY A 367 -14.20 -1.69 -43.00
CA GLY A 367 -12.93 -1.97 -42.29
C GLY A 367 -12.81 -3.05 -41.20
N GLY A 368 -13.83 -3.87 -40.88
CA GLY A 368 -13.68 -5.14 -40.13
C GLY A 368 -13.36 -5.09 -38.62
N THR A 369 -14.27 -5.65 -37.79
CA THR A 369 -14.00 -5.96 -36.36
C THR A 369 -14.46 -7.38 -36.02
N ALA A 370 -13.54 -8.20 -35.47
CA ALA A 370 -13.89 -9.48 -34.85
C ALA A 370 -14.21 -9.26 -33.36
N SER A 371 -15.34 -9.81 -32.89
CA SER A 371 -15.77 -9.73 -31.49
C SER A 371 -15.62 -11.09 -30.80
N ILE A 372 -15.06 -11.10 -29.59
CA ILE A 372 -15.11 -12.24 -28.66
C ILE A 372 -15.47 -11.73 -27.26
N PHE A 373 -16.76 -11.77 -26.93
CA PHE A 373 -17.25 -11.72 -25.54
C PHE A 373 -17.59 -13.14 -25.09
N GLY A 374 -17.06 -13.60 -23.95
CA GLY A 374 -17.34 -14.98 -23.50
C GLY A 374 -16.63 -15.45 -22.24
N ALA A 375 -16.81 -14.77 -21.10
CA ALA A 375 -16.31 -15.27 -19.80
C ALA A 375 -17.23 -15.01 -18.58
N GLY A 376 -18.11 -14.01 -18.62
CA GLY A 376 -18.91 -13.61 -17.44
C GLY A 376 -20.08 -14.52 -17.06
N ALA A 377 -20.64 -15.29 -17.99
CA ALA A 377 -21.93 -15.97 -17.80
C ALA A 377 -21.86 -17.29 -16.98
N LEU A 378 -20.70 -17.93 -16.89
CA LEU A 378 -20.57 -19.25 -16.25
C LEU A 378 -20.33 -19.20 -14.73
N PHE A 379 -19.85 -18.08 -14.19
CA PHE A 379 -19.51 -17.98 -12.76
C PHE A 379 -20.74 -17.79 -11.86
N GLY A 380 -21.73 -17.01 -12.31
CA GLY A 380 -22.95 -16.74 -11.54
C GLY A 380 -23.82 -17.98 -11.30
N ALA A 381 -23.93 -18.86 -12.31
CA ALA A 381 -24.71 -20.10 -12.21
C ALA A 381 -24.15 -21.08 -11.16
N PHE A 382 -22.81 -21.13 -11.01
CA PHE A 382 -22.15 -22.02 -10.06
C PHE A 382 -22.37 -21.60 -8.61
N ILE A 383 -22.31 -20.30 -8.32
CA ILE A 383 -22.55 -19.74 -6.98
C ILE A 383 -24.02 -19.97 -6.56
N ALA A 384 -24.98 -19.75 -7.46
CA ALA A 384 -26.40 -19.99 -7.19
C ALA A 384 -26.68 -21.48 -6.84
N PHE A 385 -26.02 -22.42 -7.51
CA PHE A 385 -26.15 -23.85 -7.22
C PHE A 385 -25.60 -24.22 -5.83
N ILE A 386 -24.43 -23.70 -5.45
CA ILE A 386 -23.83 -23.95 -4.14
C ILE A 386 -24.73 -23.42 -3.00
N LEU A 387 -25.28 -22.21 -3.16
CA LEU A 387 -26.20 -21.62 -2.17
C LEU A 387 -27.49 -22.45 -2.03
N ALA A 388 -28.04 -22.97 -3.13
CA ALA A 388 -29.23 -23.83 -3.09
C ALA A 388 -28.97 -25.15 -2.34
N VAL A 389 -27.81 -25.79 -2.56
CA VAL A 389 -27.42 -27.03 -1.87
C VAL A 389 -27.19 -26.79 -0.37
N LEU A 390 -26.51 -25.70 0.00
CA LEU A 390 -26.29 -25.33 1.40
C LEU A 390 -27.62 -25.04 2.13
N TYR A 391 -28.55 -24.35 1.47
CA TYR A 391 -29.87 -24.06 2.03
C TYR A 391 -30.71 -25.34 2.22
N ALA A 392 -30.65 -26.29 1.29
CA ALA A 392 -31.33 -27.58 1.42
C ALA A 392 -30.77 -28.41 2.61
N LEU A 393 -29.45 -28.45 2.77
CA LEU A 393 -28.78 -29.15 3.88
C LEU A 393 -29.09 -28.51 5.24
N TYR A 394 -29.12 -27.17 5.31
CA TYR A 394 -29.51 -26.43 6.51
C TYR A 394 -30.95 -26.77 6.93
N ARG A 395 -31.89 -26.75 5.97
CA ARG A 395 -33.31 -27.01 6.23
C ARG A 395 -33.59 -28.47 6.60
N GLY A 396 -32.79 -29.42 6.10
CA GLY A 396 -32.87 -30.83 6.48
C GLY A 396 -32.43 -31.10 7.93
N ARG A 397 -31.53 -30.28 8.49
CA ARG A 397 -31.01 -30.44 9.85
C ARG A 397 -31.92 -29.88 10.95
N ALA A 398 -32.95 -29.11 10.56
CA ALA A 398 -33.92 -28.48 11.46
C ALA A 398 -35.23 -29.29 11.64
N ARG A 399 -35.23 -30.58 11.27
CA ARG A 399 -36.43 -31.47 11.30
C ARG A 399 -36.18 -32.88 11.87
N ASN A 400 -35.10 -33.07 12.62
CA ASN A 400 -34.84 -34.27 13.44
C ASN A 400 -34.59 -33.84 14.89
#